data_AF-A0A969CYT8-F1
#
_entry.id   AF-A0A969CYT8-F1
#
_cell.length_a   1.000
_cell.length_b   1.000
_cell.length_c   1.000
_cell.angle_alpha   90.00
_cell.angle_beta   90.00
_cell.angle_gamma   90.00
#
_symmetry.space_group_name_H-M   'P 1'
#
loop_
_entity.id
_entity.type
_entity.pdbx_description
1 polymer ?
#
loop_
_entity_poly.entity_id
_entity_poly.type
_entity_poly.pdbx_seq_one_letter_code
_entity_poly.pdbx_strand_id
1 'polypeptide(L)'
;WHEWEAVSWDNERAGTRMALGQAMRPIAKLDRCHTIVALDCDLFVEHPAALRYSRDFAKSRRPSGSLGGFEMNRLWAVESTFTGTGALADHRLPLRSELVLPLLMELDASLSGGAAPGAEFLREPKIAQFVSVLVEELKANRGALGAGRRPASAARGARVGGSPQRDPWRRWRHPGLRRGSGAGAAHSPRSHHRPRQEDGGRRGQDAHHPRWQPGL
;
A
#
# COMPACT_ATOMS: atom_id res chain seq x y z
N TRP A 1 3.01 18.26 -18.72
CA TRP A 1 1.64 18.20 -18.19
C TRP A 1 1.74 17.87 -16.72
N HIS A 2 1.08 18.64 -15.85
CA HIS A 2 1.04 18.41 -14.41
C HIS A 2 -0.41 18.20 -14.00
N GLU A 3 -0.65 17.22 -13.12
CA GLU A 3 -1.97 16.91 -12.57
C GLU A 3 -2.02 17.32 -11.10
N TRP A 4 -3.10 17.98 -10.69
CA TRP A 4 -3.34 18.37 -9.30
C TRP A 4 -4.81 18.17 -8.96
N GLU A 5 -5.06 17.57 -7.79
CA GLU A 5 -6.39 17.35 -7.23
C GLU A 5 -6.31 17.57 -5.71
N ALA A 6 -7.25 18.33 -5.13
CA ALA A 6 -7.30 18.60 -3.69
C ALA A 6 -7.64 17.33 -2.86
N VAL A 7 -8.36 16.40 -3.48
CA VAL A 7 -8.86 15.15 -2.88
C VAL A 7 -8.31 13.98 -3.70
N SER A 8 -7.01 13.73 -3.57
CA SER A 8 -6.34 12.71 -4.39
C SER A 8 -6.21 11.35 -3.68
N TRP A 9 -5.95 10.32 -4.49
CA TRP A 9 -5.59 8.96 -4.06
C TRP A 9 -4.07 8.71 -4.20
N ASP A 10 -3.26 9.75 -4.05
CA ASP A 10 -1.81 9.64 -4.21
C ASP A 10 -1.16 8.73 -3.19
N ASN A 11 -1.66 8.71 -1.95
CA ASN A 11 -1.17 7.83 -0.90
C ASN A 11 -1.38 6.34 -1.25
N GLU A 12 -2.54 6.00 -1.83
CA GLU A 12 -2.85 4.64 -2.30
C GLU A 12 -1.94 4.24 -3.47
N ARG A 13 -1.75 5.13 -4.45
CA ARG A 13 -0.84 4.91 -5.58
C ARG A 13 0.62 4.81 -5.14
N ALA A 14 1.04 5.61 -4.15
CA ALA A 14 2.37 5.56 -3.58
C ALA A 14 2.59 4.25 -2.81
N GLY A 15 1.62 3.83 -2.00
CA GLY A 15 1.66 2.58 -1.25
C GLY A 15 1.72 1.36 -2.16
N THR A 16 0.89 1.29 -3.21
CA THR A 16 0.95 0.19 -4.19
C THR A 16 2.26 0.18 -4.96
N ARG A 17 2.83 1.34 -5.31
CA ARG A 17 4.16 1.40 -5.91
C ARG A 17 5.24 0.85 -4.98
N MET A 18 5.16 1.13 -3.68
CA MET A 18 6.09 0.60 -2.70
C MET A 18 5.94 -0.91 -2.49
N ALA A 19 4.70 -1.40 -2.41
CA ALA A 19 4.41 -2.81 -2.12
C ALA A 19 4.53 -3.73 -3.35
N LEU A 20 4.15 -3.24 -4.53
CA LEU A 20 3.99 -4.04 -5.76
C LEU A 20 4.92 -3.59 -6.90
N GLY A 21 5.79 -2.60 -6.66
CA GLY A 21 6.74 -2.08 -7.64
C GLY A 21 6.15 -1.15 -8.71
N GLN A 22 4.83 -0.95 -8.75
CA GLN A 22 4.15 -0.07 -9.70
C GLN A 22 2.88 0.53 -9.09
N ALA A 23 2.47 1.71 -9.57
CA ALA A 23 1.25 2.34 -9.10
C ALA A 23 0.03 1.56 -9.63
N MET A 24 -0.78 1.05 -8.71
CA MET A 24 -2.01 0.33 -9.01
C MET A 24 -3.18 0.94 -8.24
N ARG A 25 -4.39 0.64 -8.68
CA ARG A 25 -5.62 0.88 -7.92
C ARG A 25 -6.19 -0.46 -7.46
N PRO A 26 -6.13 -0.81 -6.17
CA PRO A 26 -6.75 -2.02 -5.66
C PRO A 26 -8.26 -1.92 -5.77
N ILE A 27 -8.90 -3.01 -6.21
CA ILE A 27 -10.36 -3.09 -6.28
C ILE A 27 -10.81 -4.33 -5.53
N ALA A 28 -11.28 -4.13 -4.30
CA ALA A 28 -11.72 -5.20 -3.44
C ALA A 28 -12.98 -5.91 -3.98
N LYS A 29 -13.14 -7.19 -3.61
CA LYS A 29 -14.33 -8.02 -3.86
C LYS A 29 -15.00 -8.29 -2.52
N LEU A 30 -15.70 -7.29 -1.98
CA LEU A 30 -16.25 -7.36 -0.62
C LEU A 30 -17.30 -8.46 -0.46
N ASP A 31 -17.91 -8.91 -1.56
CA ASP A 31 -18.89 -10.00 -1.58
C ASP A 31 -18.26 -11.39 -1.36
N ARG A 32 -16.92 -11.46 -1.27
CA ARG A 32 -16.14 -12.68 -1.05
C ARG A 32 -15.27 -12.61 0.22
N CYS A 33 -15.48 -11.61 1.06
CA CYS A 33 -14.70 -11.40 2.27
C CYS A 33 -15.59 -11.67 3.49
N HIS A 34 -15.15 -12.54 4.40
CA HIS A 34 -15.86 -12.75 5.68
C HIS A 34 -15.51 -11.65 6.69
N THR A 35 -14.30 -11.08 6.57
CA THR A 35 -13.83 -9.99 7.45
C THR A 35 -13.34 -8.83 6.59
N ILE A 36 -13.87 -7.64 6.84
CA ILE A 36 -13.48 -6.40 6.17
C ILE A 36 -12.95 -5.47 7.24
N VAL A 37 -11.76 -4.91 7.00
CA VAL A 37 -11.12 -3.95 7.89
C VAL A 37 -10.94 -2.64 7.14
N ALA A 38 -11.53 -1.57 7.65
CA ALA A 38 -11.40 -0.22 7.13
C ALA A 38 -10.57 0.63 8.11
N LEU A 39 -9.38 1.05 7.66
CA LEU A 39 -8.46 1.91 8.42
C LEU A 39 -8.49 3.33 7.84
N ASP A 40 -9.12 4.25 8.55
CA ASP A 40 -9.37 5.65 8.15
C ASP A 40 -9.91 5.75 6.69
N CYS A 41 -10.69 4.75 6.28
CA CYS A 41 -11.18 4.55 4.92
C CYS A 41 -12.71 4.58 4.88
N ASP A 42 -13.29 5.56 4.18
CA ASP A 42 -14.73 5.56 3.94
C ASP A 42 -15.06 4.83 2.62
N LEU A 43 -15.27 3.52 2.74
CA LEU A 43 -15.52 2.60 1.63
C LEU A 43 -16.82 2.89 0.87
N PHE A 44 -17.83 3.47 1.54
CA PHE A 44 -19.18 3.54 1.00
C PHE A 44 -19.60 4.93 0.49
N VAL A 45 -18.77 5.96 0.73
CA VAL A 45 -19.05 7.33 0.29
C VAL A 45 -17.88 7.91 -0.50
N GLU A 46 -16.69 7.95 0.10
CA GLU A 46 -15.55 8.70 -0.42
C GLU A 46 -14.78 7.92 -1.50
N HIS A 47 -14.71 6.59 -1.38
CA HIS A 47 -13.92 5.77 -2.28
C HIS A 47 -14.48 5.79 -3.73
N PRO A 48 -13.67 5.85 -4.81
CA PRO A 48 -14.22 5.96 -6.16
C PRO A 48 -14.80 4.64 -6.68
N ALA A 49 -14.84 3.59 -5.85
CA ALA A 49 -15.57 2.34 -6.08
C ALA A 49 -16.73 2.16 -5.08
N ALA A 50 -17.15 3.23 -4.39
CA ALA A 50 -18.12 3.20 -3.30
C ALA A 50 -19.40 2.45 -3.66
N LEU A 51 -20.02 2.77 -4.80
CA LEU A 51 -21.25 2.09 -5.24
C LEU A 51 -21.07 0.57 -5.38
N ARG A 52 -19.92 0.14 -5.90
CA ARG A 52 -19.60 -1.28 -6.00
C ARG A 52 -19.37 -1.88 -4.62
N TYR A 53 -18.61 -1.22 -3.76
CA TYR A 53 -18.34 -1.69 -2.40
C TYR A 53 -19.64 -1.80 -1.59
N SER A 54 -20.54 -0.82 -1.67
CA SER A 54 -21.85 -0.85 -1.01
C SER A 54 -22.70 -2.01 -1.52
N ARG A 55 -22.71 -2.27 -2.84
CA ARG A 55 -23.44 -3.41 -3.41
C ARG A 55 -22.85 -4.75 -2.98
N ASP A 56 -21.54 -4.88 -3.06
CA ASP A 56 -20.81 -6.11 -2.72
C ASP A 56 -20.99 -6.41 -1.21
N PHE A 57 -20.88 -5.39 -0.35
CA PHE A 57 -21.13 -5.47 1.10
C PHE A 57 -22.59 -5.83 1.43
N ALA A 58 -23.56 -5.20 0.76
CA ALA A 58 -24.97 -5.52 0.99
C ALA A 58 -25.33 -6.94 0.53
N LYS A 59 -24.67 -7.45 -0.51
CA LYS A 59 -24.92 -8.80 -1.04
C LYS A 59 -24.47 -9.89 -0.06
N SER A 60 -23.34 -9.72 0.62
CA SER A 60 -22.84 -10.67 1.61
C SER A 60 -23.64 -10.67 2.92
N ARG A 61 -24.45 -9.63 3.19
CA ARG A 61 -25.28 -9.53 4.42
C ARG A 61 -26.70 -10.04 4.26
N ARG A 62 -27.06 -10.61 3.10
CA ARG A 62 -28.37 -11.22 2.89
C ARG A 62 -28.35 -12.68 3.38
N PRO A 63 -29.48 -13.23 3.87
CA PRO A 63 -29.56 -14.64 4.23
C PRO A 63 -29.20 -15.60 3.07
N SER A 64 -29.58 -15.25 1.84
CA SER A 64 -29.17 -15.91 0.60
C SER A 64 -27.93 -15.27 -0.03
N GLY A 65 -27.08 -14.68 0.80
CA GLY A 65 -25.95 -13.85 0.41
C GLY A 65 -24.82 -14.64 -0.22
N SER A 66 -23.83 -13.89 -0.73
CA SER A 66 -22.71 -14.46 -1.50
C SER A 66 -21.75 -15.33 -0.70
N LEU A 67 -21.78 -15.27 0.63
CA LEU A 67 -20.93 -16.10 1.50
C LEU A 67 -21.54 -17.49 1.78
N GLY A 68 -22.84 -17.70 1.51
CA GLY A 68 -23.53 -18.96 1.76
C GLY A 68 -23.77 -19.25 3.25
N GLY A 69 -24.50 -20.32 3.56
CA GLY A 69 -24.60 -20.85 4.93
C GLY A 69 -25.20 -19.92 6.00
N PHE A 70 -25.98 -18.89 5.61
CA PHE A 70 -26.41 -17.79 6.50
C PHE A 70 -25.24 -16.97 7.08
N GLU A 71 -24.06 -17.06 6.48
CA GLU A 71 -22.90 -16.28 6.88
C GLU A 71 -23.00 -14.83 6.40
N MET A 72 -22.46 -13.94 7.22
CA MET A 72 -22.38 -12.51 6.94
C MET A 72 -20.94 -12.04 7.09
N ASN A 73 -20.56 -11.05 6.31
CA ASN A 73 -19.29 -10.38 6.50
C ASN A 73 -19.32 -9.47 7.72
N ARG A 74 -18.25 -9.52 8.51
CA ARG A 74 -17.98 -8.57 9.60
C ARG A 74 -17.21 -7.37 9.09
N LEU A 75 -17.65 -6.18 9.49
CA LEU A 75 -16.97 -4.92 9.21
C LEU A 75 -16.35 -4.34 10.48
N TRP A 76 -15.03 -4.22 10.45
CA TRP A 76 -14.20 -3.57 11.46
C TRP A 76 -13.77 -2.20 10.94
N ALA A 77 -14.17 -1.13 11.63
CA ALA A 77 -13.81 0.24 11.28
C ALA A 77 -12.91 0.85 12.36
N VAL A 78 -11.72 1.29 11.97
CA VAL A 78 -10.85 2.13 12.78
C VAL A 78 -10.81 3.49 12.11
N GLU A 79 -11.34 4.52 12.75
CA GLU A 79 -11.47 5.82 12.12
C GLU A 79 -11.39 6.98 13.12
N SER A 80 -10.83 8.08 12.63
CA SER A 80 -10.64 9.33 13.36
C SER A 80 -11.87 10.21 13.39
N THR A 81 -12.66 10.17 12.32
CA THR A 81 -13.95 10.86 12.21
C THR A 81 -15.05 9.84 12.00
N PHE A 82 -16.25 10.10 12.51
CA PHE A 82 -17.39 9.24 12.23
C PHE A 82 -17.76 9.29 10.74
N THR A 83 -17.78 8.14 10.05
CA THR A 83 -18.11 8.05 8.60
C THR A 83 -19.31 7.13 8.33
N GLY A 84 -19.76 7.08 7.06
CA GLY A 84 -20.76 6.11 6.62
C GLY A 84 -20.29 4.67 6.79
N THR A 85 -18.99 4.43 6.65
CA THR A 85 -18.38 3.11 6.94
C THR A 85 -18.46 2.78 8.43
N GLY A 86 -18.17 3.73 9.30
CA GLY A 86 -18.34 3.56 10.76
C GLY A 86 -19.78 3.30 11.18
N ALA A 87 -20.76 3.90 10.50
CA ALA A 87 -22.19 3.70 10.80
C ALA A 87 -22.69 2.29 10.45
N LEU A 88 -22.06 1.63 9.47
CA LEU A 88 -22.39 0.26 9.04
C LEU A 88 -21.48 -0.81 9.67
N ALA A 89 -20.48 -0.40 10.46
CA ALA A 89 -19.51 -1.29 11.06
C ALA A 89 -20.13 -2.10 12.22
N ASP A 90 -19.79 -3.39 12.27
CA ASP A 90 -20.15 -4.25 13.40
C ASP A 90 -19.24 -3.93 14.60
N HIS A 91 -17.98 -3.60 14.34
CA HIS A 91 -17.00 -3.19 15.35
C HIS A 91 -16.32 -1.87 14.95
N ARG A 92 -16.47 -0.84 15.78
CA ARG A 92 -15.90 0.49 15.52
C ARG A 92 -14.96 0.92 16.64
N LEU A 93 -13.74 1.27 16.27
CA LEU A 93 -12.74 1.88 17.14
C LEU A 93 -12.49 3.34 16.71
N PRO A 94 -13.01 4.33 17.46
CA PRO A 94 -12.61 5.72 17.28
C PRO A 94 -11.14 5.88 17.68
N LEU A 95 -10.30 6.35 16.76
CA LEU A 95 -8.86 6.47 16.99
C LEU A 95 -8.29 7.71 16.29
N ARG A 96 -7.45 8.49 16.96
CA ARG A 96 -6.80 9.66 16.34
C ARG A 96 -6.00 9.23 15.10
N SER A 97 -6.03 10.03 14.04
CA SER A 97 -5.41 9.67 12.74
C SER A 97 -3.92 9.34 12.84
N GLU A 98 -3.20 9.99 13.75
CA GLU A 98 -1.78 9.72 14.04
C GLU A 98 -1.53 8.30 14.60
N LEU A 99 -2.52 7.70 15.26
CA LEU A 99 -2.41 6.39 15.90
C LEU A 99 -2.84 5.25 14.98
N VAL A 100 -3.49 5.53 13.85
CA VAL A 100 -3.94 4.51 12.89
C VAL A 100 -2.77 3.77 12.28
N LEU A 101 -1.66 4.46 11.96
CA LEU A 101 -0.49 3.77 11.41
C LEU A 101 0.21 2.87 12.43
N PRO A 102 0.52 3.31 13.66
CA PRO A 102 1.02 2.39 14.69
C PRO A 102 0.11 1.18 14.93
N LEU A 103 -1.22 1.36 14.88
CA LEU A 103 -2.17 0.24 14.96
C LEU A 103 -2.03 -0.71 13.76
N LEU A 104 -1.92 -0.19 12.53
CA LEU A 104 -1.67 -1.00 11.34
C LEU A 104 -0.36 -1.78 11.43
N MET A 105 0.70 -1.15 11.94
CA MET A 105 1.99 -1.81 12.16
C MET A 105 1.89 -2.93 13.21
N GLU A 106 1.10 -2.72 14.27
CA GLU A 106 0.81 -3.76 15.26
C GLU A 106 0.05 -4.95 14.65
N LEU A 107 -0.97 -4.67 13.83
CA LEU A 107 -1.73 -5.69 13.10
C LEU A 107 -0.82 -6.48 12.16
N ASP A 108 0.02 -5.79 11.38
CA ASP A 108 0.98 -6.42 10.48
C ASP A 108 2.00 -7.28 11.25
N ALA A 109 2.56 -6.77 12.35
CA ALA A 109 3.48 -7.53 13.20
C ALA A 109 2.82 -8.79 13.78
N SER A 110 1.56 -8.68 14.23
CA SER A 110 0.79 -9.81 14.78
C SER A 110 0.43 -10.88 13.74
N LEU A 111 0.31 -10.50 12.46
CA LEU A 111 -0.02 -11.40 11.35
C LEU A 111 1.23 -12.01 10.70
N SER A 112 2.31 -11.25 10.58
CA SER A 112 3.54 -11.63 9.86
C SER A 112 4.67 -12.10 10.77
N GLY A 113 4.59 -11.87 12.09
CA GLY A 113 5.68 -12.11 13.04
C GLY A 113 6.75 -11.02 13.04
N GLY A 114 6.45 -9.83 12.49
CA GLY A 114 7.35 -8.68 12.44
C GLY A 114 7.52 -7.93 13.77
N ALA A 115 8.27 -6.83 13.73
CA ALA A 115 8.49 -5.98 14.90
C ALA A 115 7.37 -4.95 15.09
N ALA A 116 6.71 -5.00 16.25
CA ALA A 116 5.71 -4.04 16.67
C ALA A 116 6.33 -2.66 17.04
N PRO A 117 5.60 -1.54 16.84
CA PRO A 117 6.10 -0.19 17.13
C PRO A 117 6.24 0.15 18.63
N GLY A 118 5.78 -0.72 19.54
CA GLY A 118 5.92 -0.55 20.99
C GLY A 118 5.16 0.64 21.60
N ALA A 119 4.19 1.19 20.86
CA ALA A 119 3.44 2.39 21.24
C ALA A 119 2.56 2.15 22.48
N GLU A 120 2.54 3.12 23.41
CA GLU A 120 1.90 2.95 24.72
C GLU A 120 0.39 2.71 24.65
N PHE A 121 -0.31 3.40 23.75
CA PHE A 121 -1.77 3.27 23.59
C PHE A 121 -2.20 1.85 23.20
N LEU A 122 -1.33 1.06 22.55
CA LEU A 122 -1.61 -0.34 22.19
C LEU A 122 -1.75 -1.23 23.43
N ARG A 123 -1.21 -0.80 24.58
CA ARG A 123 -1.33 -1.51 25.87
C ARG A 123 -2.65 -1.20 26.58
N GLU A 124 -3.43 -0.24 26.10
CA GLU A 124 -4.76 0.02 26.66
C GLU A 124 -5.62 -1.24 26.49
N PRO A 125 -6.24 -1.78 27.56
CA PRO A 125 -6.93 -3.08 27.51
C PRO A 125 -7.97 -3.18 26.39
N LYS A 126 -8.71 -2.10 26.14
CA LYS A 126 -9.74 -2.03 25.08
C LYS A 126 -9.12 -2.15 23.69
N ILE A 127 -7.98 -1.51 23.46
CA ILE A 127 -7.30 -1.51 22.16
C ILE A 127 -6.60 -2.85 21.95
N ALA A 128 -5.90 -3.35 22.97
CA ALA A 128 -5.27 -4.67 22.94
C ALA A 128 -6.30 -5.77 22.66
N GLN A 129 -7.47 -5.72 23.29
CA GLN A 129 -8.56 -6.67 23.05
C GLN A 129 -9.13 -6.53 21.63
N PHE A 130 -9.33 -5.30 21.14
CA PHE A 130 -9.81 -5.07 19.78
C PHE A 130 -8.85 -5.67 18.74
N VAL A 131 -7.55 -5.41 18.90
CA VAL A 131 -6.50 -5.94 18.02
C VAL A 131 -6.44 -7.46 18.10
N SER A 132 -6.46 -8.04 19.30
CA SER A 132 -6.33 -9.50 19.46
C SER A 132 -7.49 -10.24 18.80
N VAL A 133 -8.73 -9.79 19.00
CA VAL A 133 -9.91 -10.39 18.36
C VAL A 133 -9.85 -10.22 16.85
N LEU A 134 -9.48 -9.03 16.37
CA LEU A 134 -9.37 -8.78 14.94
C LEU A 134 -8.29 -9.65 14.28
N VAL A 135 -7.14 -9.84 14.93
CA VAL A 135 -6.06 -10.71 14.43
C VAL A 135 -6.52 -12.16 14.32
N GLU A 136 -7.17 -12.68 15.36
CA GLU A 136 -7.69 -14.05 15.33
C GLU A 136 -8.74 -14.22 14.23
N GLU A 137 -9.59 -13.22 14.02
CA GLU A 137 -10.57 -13.24 12.95
C GLU A 137 -9.91 -13.21 11.56
N LEU A 138 -8.90 -12.35 11.36
CA LEU A 138 -8.15 -12.26 10.10
C LEU A 138 -7.35 -13.54 9.79
N LYS A 139 -6.88 -14.27 10.81
CA LYS A 139 -6.23 -15.58 10.63
C LYS A 139 -7.23 -16.66 10.23
N ALA A 140 -8.42 -16.66 10.83
CA ALA A 140 -9.45 -17.65 10.58
C ALA A 140 -10.15 -17.46 9.22
N ASN A 141 -10.22 -16.23 8.73
CA ASN A 141 -11.06 -15.85 7.60
C ASN A 141 -10.27 -15.32 6.39
N ARG A 142 -10.86 -15.41 5.21
CA ARG A 142 -10.40 -14.64 4.04
C ARG A 142 -10.87 -13.20 4.17
N GLY A 143 -9.94 -12.30 4.50
CA GLY A 143 -10.22 -10.89 4.75
C GLY A 143 -9.82 -9.94 3.62
N ALA A 144 -10.38 -8.73 3.64
CA ALA A 144 -9.88 -7.59 2.88
C ALA A 144 -9.59 -6.40 3.81
N LEU A 145 -8.45 -5.75 3.58
CA LEU A 145 -8.02 -4.55 4.28
C LEU A 145 -8.09 -3.36 3.32
N GLY A 146 -8.87 -2.35 3.68
CA GLY A 146 -8.91 -1.05 3.02
C GLY A 146 -8.22 0.01 3.88
N ALA A 147 -7.23 0.69 3.32
CA ALA A 147 -6.61 1.88 3.93
C ALA A 147 -7.07 3.12 3.16
N GLY A 148 -7.51 4.16 3.86
CA GLY A 148 -8.05 5.37 3.24
C GLY A 148 -7.00 6.28 2.62
N ARG A 149 -7.44 7.27 1.85
CA ARG A 149 -6.56 8.30 1.27
C ARG A 149 -5.97 9.25 2.30
N ARG A 150 -6.54 9.32 3.50
CA ARG A 150 -6.11 10.26 4.54
C ARG A 150 -4.69 9.90 4.96
N PRO A 151 -3.75 10.86 4.97
CA PRO A 151 -2.44 10.58 5.49
C PRO A 151 -2.62 10.21 6.96
N ALA A 152 -2.19 9.02 7.35
CA ALA A 152 -1.79 8.82 8.74
C ALA A 152 -0.75 9.91 9.00
N SER A 153 -1.09 10.87 9.84
CA SER A 153 -0.19 11.99 10.12
C SER A 153 1.12 11.40 10.66
N ALA A 154 2.15 11.49 9.83
CA ALA A 154 3.54 11.09 10.05
C ALA A 154 3.83 9.57 10.23
N ALA A 155 4.17 8.90 9.13
CA ALA A 155 5.45 8.20 9.09
C ALA A 155 6.10 8.32 7.70
N ARG A 156 6.94 9.34 7.56
CA ARG A 156 8.13 9.19 6.73
C ARG A 156 9.09 8.28 7.50
N GLY A 157 9.19 7.01 7.07
CA GLY A 157 10.34 6.16 7.37
C GLY A 157 10.14 5.09 8.44
N ALA A 158 9.39 4.02 8.13
CA ALA A 158 9.67 2.70 8.69
C ALA A 158 10.39 1.90 7.59
N ARG A 159 11.73 1.92 7.63
CA ARG A 159 12.56 1.01 6.84
C ARG A 159 12.57 -0.34 7.55
N VAL A 160 11.88 -1.33 7.00
CA VAL A 160 12.17 -2.73 7.30
C VAL A 160 13.50 -3.07 6.65
N GLY A 161 14.40 -3.68 7.43
CA GLY A 161 15.80 -3.88 7.10
C GLY A 161 16.02 -4.58 5.76
N GLY A 162 16.68 -3.87 4.86
CA GLY A 162 17.38 -4.40 3.70
C GLY A 162 18.74 -3.70 3.63
N SER A 163 19.78 -4.45 3.29
CA SER A 163 21.18 -4.03 3.09
C SER A 163 21.35 -2.60 2.54
N PRO A 164 22.46 -1.89 2.84
CA PRO A 164 22.64 -0.48 2.50
C PRO A 164 22.64 -0.26 0.98
N GLN A 165 21.44 -0.02 0.41
CA GLN A 165 21.28 0.49 -0.93
C GLN A 165 21.68 1.97 -0.89
N ARG A 166 22.69 2.31 -1.69
CA ARG A 166 23.29 3.64 -1.80
C ARG A 166 22.21 4.73 -1.94
N ASP A 167 22.37 5.80 -1.16
CA ASP A 167 21.55 7.02 -1.21
C ASP A 167 21.38 7.51 -2.66
N PRO A 168 20.19 7.41 -3.26
CA PRO A 168 19.96 7.80 -4.66
C PRO A 168 20.04 9.32 -4.88
N TRP A 169 20.12 10.11 -3.80
CA TRP A 169 20.24 11.58 -3.86
C TRP A 169 21.67 12.07 -3.68
N ARG A 170 22.66 11.17 -3.53
CA ARG A 170 24.08 11.52 -3.43
C ARG A 170 24.61 12.24 -4.68
N ARG A 171 24.01 11.99 -5.85
CA ARG A 171 24.33 12.64 -7.13
C ARG A 171 23.94 14.12 -7.19
N TRP A 172 23.00 14.56 -6.34
CA TRP A 172 22.43 15.91 -6.37
C TRP A 172 22.92 16.80 -5.22
N ARG A 173 23.89 16.34 -4.42
CA ARG A 173 24.63 17.21 -3.50
C ARG A 173 25.64 18.02 -4.31
N HIS A 174 25.27 19.25 -4.63
CA HIS A 174 26.22 20.26 -5.08
C HIS A 174 27.35 20.39 -4.05
N PRO A 175 28.64 20.25 -4.43
CA PRO A 175 29.73 20.58 -3.54
C PRO A 175 29.68 22.09 -3.30
N GLY A 176 29.39 22.47 -2.06
CA GLY A 176 29.37 23.85 -1.64
C GLY A 176 30.73 24.52 -1.87
N LEU A 177 30.64 25.80 -2.27
CA LEU A 177 31.64 26.83 -2.07
C LEU A 177 32.54 26.51 -0.86
N ARG A 178 33.80 26.18 -1.12
CA ARG A 178 34.89 26.44 -0.19
C ARG A 178 35.75 27.54 -0.79
N ARG A 179 35.88 28.64 -0.03
CA ARG A 179 36.88 29.69 -0.25
C ARG A 179 38.29 29.09 -0.14
N GLY A 180 39.21 29.60 -0.96
CA GLY A 180 40.64 29.63 -0.61
C GLY A 180 41.63 29.19 -1.70
N SER A 181 42.14 30.18 -2.45
CA SER A 181 43.54 30.39 -2.89
C SER A 181 44.33 29.27 -3.58
N GLY A 182 44.90 29.59 -4.76
CA GLY A 182 46.22 29.06 -5.16
C GLY A 182 46.40 28.72 -6.65
N ALA A 183 46.94 29.70 -7.38
CA ALA A 183 47.70 29.70 -8.65
C ALA A 183 48.13 28.39 -9.36
N GLY A 184 48.22 28.50 -10.70
CA GLY A 184 49.14 27.72 -11.57
C GLY A 184 48.42 26.81 -12.57
N ALA A 185 47.99 27.30 -13.74
CA ALA A 185 48.75 27.38 -15.00
C ALA A 185 49.00 26.02 -15.72
N ALA A 186 48.65 26.02 -17.02
CA ALA A 186 49.31 25.34 -18.15
C ALA A 186 48.60 24.18 -18.89
N HIS A 187 48.21 24.50 -20.14
CA HIS A 187 48.44 23.75 -21.38
C HIS A 187 47.61 22.50 -21.77
N SER A 188 46.83 22.71 -22.84
CA SER A 188 46.28 21.76 -23.83
C SER A 188 47.36 21.39 -24.90
N PRO A 189 47.12 20.65 -26.02
CA PRO A 189 46.09 19.64 -26.41
C PRO A 189 46.67 18.46 -27.27
N ARG A 190 45.77 17.68 -27.92
CA ARG A 190 45.93 16.80 -29.12
C ARG A 190 46.32 15.33 -28.85
N SER A 191 45.94 14.28 -29.59
CA SER A 191 45.14 13.97 -30.81
C SER A 191 45.25 12.42 -30.98
N HIS A 192 44.34 11.60 -31.50
CA HIS A 192 43.97 11.39 -32.92
C HIS A 192 43.19 10.05 -33.04
N HIS A 193 42.36 9.98 -34.09
CA HIS A 193 41.99 8.82 -34.91
C HIS A 193 41.02 7.71 -34.44
N ARG A 194 39.88 7.71 -35.14
CA ARG A 194 38.91 6.63 -35.47
C ARG A 194 39.53 5.61 -36.46
N PRO A 195 38.96 4.39 -36.71
CA PRO A 195 37.62 4.26 -37.31
C PRO A 195 36.77 3.00 -36.98
N ARG A 196 35.56 3.05 -37.55
CA ARG A 196 34.46 2.07 -37.65
C ARG A 196 34.87 0.72 -38.24
N GLN A 197 34.13 -0.33 -37.86
CA GLN A 197 33.65 -1.33 -38.83
C GLN A 197 32.28 -1.88 -38.37
N GLU A 198 31.33 -1.86 -39.31
CA GLU A 198 30.03 -2.53 -39.25
C GLU A 198 30.19 -3.99 -39.68
N ASP A 199 29.31 -4.86 -39.17
CA ASP A 199 28.71 -6.05 -39.80
C ASP A 199 28.11 -6.88 -38.64
N GLY A 200 26.92 -7.46 -38.68
CA GLY A 200 26.02 -7.76 -39.77
C GLY A 200 25.28 -9.05 -39.38
N GLY A 201 23.95 -9.03 -39.37
CA GLY A 201 23.18 -10.19 -39.78
C GLY A 201 22.52 -11.12 -38.75
N ARG A 202 21.19 -11.23 -38.94
CA ARG A 202 20.35 -12.45 -38.98
C ARG A 202 19.87 -12.99 -37.62
N ARG A 203 18.58 -12.88 -37.29
CA ARG A 203 17.33 -13.52 -37.83
C ARG A 203 17.02 -14.85 -37.13
N GLY A 204 15.78 -14.95 -36.68
CA GLY A 204 15.06 -16.20 -36.39
C GLY A 204 15.01 -16.56 -34.90
N GLN A 205 13.93 -17.06 -34.31
CA GLN A 205 12.70 -17.62 -34.85
C GLN A 205 11.62 -17.59 -33.76
N ASP A 206 10.38 -17.48 -34.21
CA ASP A 206 9.15 -17.62 -33.46
C ASP A 206 8.96 -19.05 -32.91
N ALA A 207 8.40 -19.17 -31.71
CA ALA A 207 7.88 -20.45 -31.20
C ALA A 207 6.49 -20.24 -30.59
N HIS A 208 5.52 -20.87 -31.25
CA HIS A 208 4.12 -20.95 -30.90
C HIS A 208 3.87 -21.78 -29.63
N HIS A 209 2.95 -21.30 -28.79
CA HIS A 209 2.26 -22.04 -27.73
C HIS A 209 1.21 -23.00 -28.28
N PRO A 210 0.93 -24.13 -27.60
CA PRO A 210 -0.37 -24.78 -27.64
C PRO A 210 -1.19 -24.60 -26.35
N ARG A 211 -2.50 -24.66 -26.60
CA ARG A 211 -3.65 -24.25 -25.80
C ARG A 211 -4.24 -25.44 -25.02
N TRP A 212 -4.76 -25.17 -23.82
CA TRP A 212 -5.50 -26.06 -22.91
C TRP A 212 -6.91 -26.43 -23.43
N GLN A 213 -7.40 -27.65 -23.10
CA GLN A 213 -8.82 -28.05 -23.12
C GLN A 213 -9.17 -28.82 -21.82
N PRO A 214 -10.40 -28.73 -21.27
CA PRO A 214 -10.85 -29.57 -20.14
C PRO A 214 -11.97 -30.57 -20.51
N GLY A 215 -11.99 -31.71 -19.80
CA GLY A 215 -13.10 -32.66 -19.61
C GLY A 215 -12.76 -33.48 -18.35
N LEU A 216 -13.65 -33.87 -17.44
CA LEU A 216 -15.09 -34.12 -17.39
C LEU A 216 -15.68 -33.55 -16.08
#